data_AF-A0A1A8BPW1-F1
#
_entry.id   AF-A0A1A8BPW1-F1
#
_cell.length_a   1.000
_cell.length_b   1.000
_cell.length_c   1.000
_cell.angle_alpha   90.00
_cell.angle_beta   90.00
_cell.angle_gamma   90.00
#
_symmetry.space_group_name_H-M   'P 1'
#
loop_
_entity.id
_entity.type
_entity.pdbx_description
1 polymer ?
#
loop_
_entity_poly.entity_id
_entity_poly.type
_entity_poly.pdbx_seq_one_letter_code
_entity_poly.pdbx_strand_id
1 'polypeptide(L)'
;VGLGSVDYISKQEGGLIILYSLKNSFLPEHTFPTTSGVKCLDIHPQHPSLLAVGFYDGCVAIYSMGKKGLKPVCKGTVPEPSSFTNPVFQVCWQNNET
;
A
#
# COMPACT_ATOMS: atom_id res chain seq x y z
N VAL A 1 7.26 4.13 -3.85
CA VAL A 1 7.12 5.19 -2.83
C VAL A 1 5.69 5.21 -2.33
N GLY A 2 5.48 5.26 -1.00
CA GLY A 2 4.16 5.38 -0.39
C GLY A 2 4.02 6.72 0.29
N LEU A 3 2.95 7.44 0.00
CA LEU A 3 2.61 8.72 0.61
C LEU A 3 1.43 8.53 1.57
N GLY A 4 1.56 9.11 2.76
CA GLY A 4 0.54 9.13 3.79
C GLY A 4 0.84 10.25 4.78
N SER A 5 -0.18 10.65 5.54
CA SER A 5 -0.01 11.67 6.57
C SER A 5 0.76 11.10 7.78
N VAL A 6 1.65 11.92 8.33
CA VAL A 6 2.40 11.63 9.56
C VAL A 6 1.60 12.05 10.80
N ASP A 7 0.62 12.95 10.64
CA ASP A 7 -0.11 13.56 11.74
C ASP A 7 -1.21 12.64 12.28
N TYR A 8 -1.08 12.24 13.55
CA TYR A 8 -2.02 11.36 14.23
C TYR A 8 -3.29 12.08 14.72
N ILE A 9 -3.25 13.42 14.78
CA ILE A 9 -4.28 14.27 15.41
C ILE A 9 -5.31 14.77 14.38
N SER A 10 -4.90 14.99 13.13
CA SER A 10 -5.78 15.46 12.07
C SER A 10 -6.49 14.28 11.38
N LYS A 11 -7.63 14.58 10.76
CA LYS A 11 -8.35 13.60 9.93
C LYS A 11 -7.41 13.15 8.82
N GLN A 12 -7.10 11.86 8.77
CA GLN A 12 -6.22 11.29 7.75
C GLN A 12 -6.89 11.41 6.38
N GLU A 13 -6.33 12.24 5.51
CA GLU A 13 -6.81 12.44 4.15
C GLU A 13 -6.01 11.56 3.19
N GLY A 14 -6.61 10.46 2.77
CA GLY A 14 -6.13 9.64 1.66
C GLY A 14 -4.65 9.22 1.73
N GLY A 15 -4.14 8.78 0.59
CA GLY A 15 -2.74 8.46 0.38
C GLY A 15 -2.47 8.19 -1.09
N LEU A 16 -1.21 7.90 -1.40
CA LEU A 16 -0.81 7.65 -2.77
C LEU A 16 0.33 6.64 -2.81
N ILE A 17 0.24 5.68 -3.72
CA ILE A 17 1.36 4.79 -4.02
C ILE A 17 1.87 5.18 -5.41
N ILE A 18 3.17 5.42 -5.51
CA ILE A 18 3.82 5.77 -6.76
C ILE A 18 4.98 4.81 -7.03
N LEU A 19 4.99 4.23 -8.21
CA LEU A 19 6.06 3.35 -8.70
C LEU A 19 6.83 4.07 -9.80
N TYR A 20 8.12 4.17 -9.59
CA TYR A 20 9.07 4.73 -10.55
C TYR A 20 9.98 3.63 -11.06
N SER A 21 10.41 3.76 -12.31
CA SER A 21 11.46 2.93 -12.90
C SER A 21 12.71 3.77 -13.07
N LEU A 22 13.89 3.17 -12.86
CA LEU A 22 15.16 3.86 -13.14
C LEU A 22 15.31 4.21 -14.63
N LYS A 23 14.60 3.49 -15.52
CA LYS A 23 14.58 3.80 -16.95
C LYS A 23 13.78 5.07 -17.28
N ASN A 24 12.84 5.44 -16.41
CA ASN A 24 11.99 6.61 -16.57
C ASN A 24 11.70 7.23 -15.20
N SER A 25 12.63 8.04 -14.72
CA SER A 25 12.53 8.70 -13.41
C SER A 25 11.61 9.92 -13.43
N PHE A 26 11.30 10.47 -14.60
CA PHE A 26 10.48 11.68 -14.75
C PHE A 26 8.98 11.39 -14.70
N LEU A 27 8.54 10.24 -15.23
CA LEU A 27 7.14 9.85 -15.25
C LEU A 27 6.93 8.56 -14.46
N PRO A 28 6.02 8.54 -13.47
CA PRO A 28 5.73 7.32 -12.74
C PRO A 28 5.09 6.28 -13.66
N GLU A 29 5.49 5.03 -13.49
CA GLU A 29 4.97 3.89 -14.24
C GLU A 29 3.56 3.53 -13.75
N HIS A 30 3.34 3.64 -12.43
CA HIS A 30 2.03 3.47 -11.83
C HIS A 30 1.80 4.44 -10.68
N THR A 31 0.55 4.92 -10.59
CA THR A 31 0.07 5.79 -9.52
C THR A 31 -1.26 5.24 -9.00
N PHE A 32 -1.31 4.81 -7.75
CA PHE A 32 -2.51 4.27 -7.11
C PHE A 32 -2.99 5.20 -5.99
N PRO A 33 -4.11 5.92 -6.19
CA PRO A 33 -4.71 6.71 -5.12
C PRO A 33 -5.31 5.77 -4.06
N THR A 34 -5.13 6.11 -2.79
CA THR A 34 -5.59 5.30 -1.66
C THR A 34 -6.50 6.13 -0.75
N THR A 35 -7.48 5.47 -0.12
CA THR A 35 -8.44 6.12 0.78
C THR A 35 -7.87 6.40 2.16
N SER A 36 -6.75 5.76 2.50
CA SER A 36 -6.03 5.89 3.77
C SER A 36 -4.54 6.05 3.50
N GLY A 37 -3.84 6.70 4.42
CA GLY A 37 -2.41 6.98 4.31
C GLY A 37 -1.59 5.70 4.26
N VAL A 38 -0.66 5.62 3.31
CA VAL A 38 0.26 4.50 3.20
C VAL A 38 1.32 4.61 4.29
N LYS A 39 1.54 3.53 5.04
CA LYS A 39 2.55 3.48 6.11
C LYS A 39 3.71 2.55 5.80
N CYS A 40 3.44 1.44 5.13
CA CYS A 40 4.49 0.50 4.73
C CYS A 40 4.16 -0.17 3.39
N LEU A 41 5.21 -0.66 2.75
CA LEU A 41 5.19 -1.30 1.45
C LEU A 41 6.16 -2.48 1.45
N ASP A 42 5.79 -3.57 0.79
CA ASP A 42 6.73 -4.67 0.50
C ASP A 42 6.45 -5.30 -0.87
N ILE A 43 7.51 -5.52 -1.66
CA ILE A 43 7.41 -6.09 -3.00
C ILE A 43 7.65 -7.59 -2.89
N HIS A 44 6.82 -8.39 -3.55
CA HIS A 44 6.96 -9.83 -3.49
C HIS A 44 8.29 -10.28 -4.13
N PRO A 45 9.10 -11.11 -3.43
CA PRO A 45 10.46 -11.44 -3.88
C PRO A 45 10.50 -12.25 -5.18
N GLN A 46 9.61 -13.24 -5.34
CA GLN A 46 9.51 -14.05 -6.56
C GLN A 46 8.59 -13.47 -7.65
N HIS A 47 7.66 -12.58 -7.28
CA HIS A 47 6.66 -12.01 -8.20
C HIS A 47 6.66 -10.48 -8.09
N PRO A 48 7.64 -9.78 -8.70
CA PRO A 48 7.80 -8.34 -8.51
C PRO A 48 6.59 -7.51 -8.89
N SER A 49 5.66 -8.05 -9.70
CA SER A 49 4.39 -7.42 -10.05
C SER A 49 3.41 -7.27 -8.89
N LEU A 50 3.64 -7.93 -7.74
CA LEU A 50 2.80 -7.87 -6.55
C LEU A 50 3.42 -6.97 -5.48
N LEU A 51 2.59 -6.08 -4.94
CA LEU A 51 2.95 -5.12 -3.90
C LEU A 51 1.99 -5.26 -2.73
N ALA A 52 2.52 -5.57 -1.54
CA ALA A 52 1.78 -5.50 -0.29
C ALA A 52 1.87 -4.08 0.28
N VAL A 53 0.76 -3.60 0.83
CA VAL A 53 0.61 -2.23 1.35
C VAL A 53 -0.10 -2.27 2.69
N GLY A 54 0.50 -1.65 3.70
CA GLY A 54 -0.13 -1.39 4.98
C GLY A 54 -0.59 0.07 5.11
N PHE A 55 -1.78 0.25 5.66
CA PHE A 55 -2.45 1.55 5.77
C PHE A 55 -2.56 2.03 7.22
N TYR A 56 -2.84 3.32 7.37
CA TYR A 56 -3.12 3.93 8.66
C TYR A 56 -4.41 3.40 9.32
N ASP A 57 -5.41 3.01 8.51
CA ASP A 57 -6.71 2.50 8.97
C ASP A 57 -6.65 1.02 9.43
N GLY A 58 -5.45 0.48 9.66
CA GLY A 58 -5.24 -0.93 10.03
C GLY A 58 -5.46 -1.93 8.88
N CYS A 59 -5.88 -1.46 7.70
CA CYS A 59 -6.08 -2.36 6.55
C CYS A 59 -4.75 -2.72 5.90
N VAL A 60 -4.77 -3.86 5.20
CA VAL A 60 -3.70 -4.31 4.31
C VAL A 60 -4.29 -4.56 2.93
N ALA A 61 -3.60 -4.18 1.87
CA ALA A 61 -4.02 -4.50 0.50
C ALA A 61 -2.86 -5.00 -0.35
N ILE A 62 -3.21 -5.81 -1.36
CA ILE A 62 -2.28 -6.25 -2.39
C ILE A 62 -2.62 -5.56 -3.70
N TYR A 63 -1.63 -4.92 -4.31
CA TYR A 63 -1.72 -4.32 -5.64
C TYR A 63 -0.95 -5.17 -6.64
N SER A 64 -1.42 -5.19 -7.89
CA SER A 64 -0.72 -5.84 -9.00
C SER A 64 -0.46 -4.84 -10.12
N MET A 65 0.81 -4.67 -10.47
CA MET A 65 1.27 -3.78 -11.54
C MET A 65 0.93 -4.33 -12.94
N GLY A 66 0.70 -5.64 -13.06
CA GLY A 66 0.34 -6.28 -14.33
C GLY A 66 -1.13 -6.12 -14.72
N LYS A 67 -2.01 -5.71 -13.79
CA LYS A 67 -3.44 -5.54 -14.08
C LYS A 67 -3.75 -4.08 -14.38
N LYS A 68 -4.47 -3.84 -15.48
CA LYS A 68 -5.01 -2.50 -15.79
C LYS A 68 -6.10 -2.15 -14.76
N GLY A 69 -5.81 -1.20 -13.89
CA GLY A 69 -6.76 -0.70 -12.90
C GLY A 69 -6.08 0.01 -11.75
N LEU A 70 -6.81 0.87 -11.06
CA LEU A 70 -6.31 1.63 -9.91
C LEU A 70 -6.66 1.00 -8.56
N LYS A 71 -7.41 -0.10 -8.58
CA LYS A 71 -7.93 -0.77 -7.39
C LYS A 71 -7.00 -1.91 -6.94
N PRO A 72 -6.93 -2.19 -5.63
CA PRO A 72 -6.18 -3.34 -5.14
C PRO A 72 -6.81 -4.66 -5.63
N VAL A 73 -5.98 -5.69 -5.77
CA VAL A 73 -6.40 -7.06 -6.08
C VAL A 73 -7.20 -7.65 -4.93
N CYS A 74 -6.74 -7.40 -3.71
CA CYS A 74 -7.48 -7.72 -2.49
C CYS A 74 -7.18 -6.67 -1.43
N LYS A 75 -8.15 -6.41 -0.56
CA LYS A 75 -8.03 -5.53 0.60
C LYS A 75 -8.60 -6.25 1.82
N GLY A 76 -7.75 -6.51 2.80
CA GLY A 76 -8.16 -6.89 4.14
C GLY A 76 -8.87 -5.71 4.79
N THR A 77 -10.04 -5.98 5.38
CA THR A 77 -10.87 -4.95 6.01
C THR A 77 -10.91 -5.24 7.51
N VAL A 78 -10.67 -4.21 8.33
CA VAL A 78 -10.90 -4.30 9.77
C VAL A 78 -12.41 -4.14 10.01
N PRO A 79 -13.05 -5.02 10.82
CA PRO A 79 -14.51 -5.07 10.96
C PRO A 79 -15.16 -3.73 11.31
N GLU A 80 -14.50 -2.91 12.14
CA GLU A 80 -14.90 -1.53 12.41
C GLU A 80 -13.65 -0.66 12.63
N PRO A 81 -13.49 0.48 11.93
CA PRO A 81 -12.49 1.48 12.26
C PRO A 81 -12.90 2.17 13.56
N SER A 82 -12.56 1.53 14.68
CA SER A 82 -12.75 2.12 16.02
C SER A 82 -11.57 3.04 16.35
N SER A 83 -11.73 3.86 17.39
CA SER A 83 -10.67 4.73 17.94
C SER A 83 -9.37 3.97 18.32
N PHE A 84 -9.40 2.64 18.39
CA PHE A 84 -8.27 1.78 18.76
C PHE A 84 -7.63 1.06 17.58
N THR A 85 -8.09 1.31 16.35
CA THR A 85 -7.49 0.69 15.18
C THR A 85 -6.08 1.23 14.98
N ASN A 86 -5.08 0.37 15.20
CA ASN A 86 -3.67 0.74 15.08
C ASN A 86 -3.21 0.70 13.61
N PRO A 87 -2.36 1.66 13.19
CA PRO A 87 -1.80 1.68 11.85
C PRO A 87 -0.86 0.50 11.60
N VAL A 88 -0.81 0.03 10.35
CA VAL A 88 0.10 -1.05 9.94
C VAL A 88 1.46 -0.48 9.61
N PHE A 89 2.45 -0.68 10.49
CA PHE A 89 3.79 -0.13 10.34
C PHE A 89 4.73 -0.98 9.48
N GLN A 90 4.46 -2.26 9.33
CA GLN A 90 5.28 -3.15 8.53
C GLN A 90 4.44 -4.29 7.93
N VAL A 91 4.74 -4.64 6.70
CA VAL A 91 4.26 -5.83 6.01
C VAL A 91 5.47 -6.56 5.45
N CYS A 92 5.39 -7.89 5.36
CA CYS A 92 6.39 -8.70 4.70
C CYS A 92 5.76 -9.86 3.95
N TRP A 93 6.27 -10.15 2.76
CA TRP A 93 5.98 -11.39 2.06
C TRP A 93 6.77 -12.54 2.69
N GLN A 94 6.09 -13.66 2.92
CA GLN A 94 6.72 -14.87 3.39
C GLN A 94 7.25 -15.68 2.20
N ASN A 95 8.51 -16.12 2.28
CA ASN A 95 9.06 -17.08 1.35
C ASN A 95 8.58 -18.48 1.74
N ASN A 96 7.54 -18.97 1.06
CA ASN A 96 7.14 -20.37 1.14
C ASN A 96 7.95 -21.16 0.10
N GLU A 97 9.26 -21.28 0.33
CA GLU A 97 10.03 -22.34 -0.32
C GLU A 97 9.85 -23.61 0.51
N THR A 98 8.93 -24.46 0.07
CA THR A 98 8.91 -25.90 0.41
C THR A 98 9.57 -26.70 -0.69
#